data_AF-A0A2T0T4L3-F1
#
_entry.id   AF-A0A2T0T4L3-F1
#
_cell.length_a   1.000
_cell.length_b   1.000
_cell.length_c   1.000
_cell.angle_alpha   90.00
_cell.angle_beta   90.00
_cell.angle_gamma   90.00
#
_symmetry.space_group_name_H-M   'P 1'
#
loop_
_entity.id
_entity.type
_entity.pdbx_description
1 polymer ?
#
loop_
_entity_poly.entity_id
_entity_poly.type
_entity_poly.pdbx_seq_one_letter_code
_entity_poly.pdbx_strand_id
1 'polypeptide(L)'
;MSIDNADPVAVLRTAVQVASAPLFRLNDQPSRRPSPVVGEAVNRALGAFVATARPVQAQLAALISADPLGPVATAVNHVRLAFGHFGTDEDRLDAACAELDAARKALDGQEAEDLPNLHPPIRG
;
A
#
# COMPACT_ATOMS: atom_id res chain seq x y z
N MET A 1 -20.61 8.44 20.29
CA MET A 1 -19.99 9.13 19.14
C MET A 1 -19.20 8.08 18.39
N SER A 2 -19.86 7.38 17.47
CA SER A 2 -19.26 6.24 16.75
C SER A 2 -18.21 6.73 15.77
N ILE A 3 -17.01 6.16 15.84
CA ILE A 3 -15.90 6.38 14.90
C ILE A 3 -16.08 5.44 13.67
N ASP A 4 -17.31 4.98 13.42
CA ASP A 4 -17.66 3.82 12.57
C ASP A 4 -17.66 4.06 11.06
N ASN A 5 -17.15 5.18 10.54
CA ASN A 5 -17.41 5.53 9.13
C ASN A 5 -16.18 5.93 8.31
N ALA A 6 -14.99 5.51 8.72
CA ALA A 6 -13.84 5.59 7.84
C ALA A 6 -13.81 4.32 6.98
N ASP A 7 -13.93 4.48 5.65
CA ASP A 7 -13.77 3.37 4.71
C ASP A 7 -12.39 2.71 4.92
N PRO A 8 -12.33 1.45 5.37
CA PRO A 8 -11.09 0.77 5.69
C PRO A 8 -10.15 0.66 4.48
N VAL A 9 -10.70 0.55 3.26
CA VAL A 9 -9.92 0.44 2.03
C VAL A 9 -9.30 1.79 1.67
N ALA A 10 -10.06 2.89 1.76
CA ALA A 10 -9.54 4.24 1.56
C ALA A 10 -8.45 4.60 2.59
N VAL A 11 -8.62 4.20 3.86
CA VAL A 11 -7.60 4.40 4.90
C VAL A 11 -6.35 3.59 4.60
N LEU A 12 -6.48 2.34 4.15
CA LEU A 12 -5.35 1.52 3.72
C LEU A 12 -4.62 2.13 2.53
N ARG A 13 -5.34 2.61 1.51
CA ARG A 13 -4.76 3.32 0.36
C ARG A 13 -3.95 4.54 0.81
N THR A 14 -4.51 5.33 1.70
CA THR A 14 -3.82 6.48 2.31
C THR A 14 -2.56 6.04 3.06
N ALA A 15 -2.63 4.97 3.86
CA ALA A 15 -1.48 4.45 4.60
C ALA A 15 -0.35 4.01 3.66
N VAL A 16 -0.66 3.30 2.58
CA VAL A 16 0.31 2.88 1.55
C VAL A 16 0.94 4.09 0.86
N GLN A 17 0.14 5.11 0.54
CA GLN A 17 0.64 6.32 -0.11
C GLN A 17 1.58 7.13 0.79
N VAL A 18 1.23 7.28 2.07
CA VAL A 18 2.07 7.97 3.06
C VAL A 18 3.40 7.24 3.28
N ALA A 19 3.38 5.90 3.30
CA ALA A 19 4.58 5.09 3.50
C ALA A 19 5.50 5.06 2.26
N SER A 20 4.93 5.01 1.05
CA SER A 20 5.70 4.91 -0.20
C SER A 20 6.39 6.20 -0.61
N ALA A 21 5.76 7.36 -0.40
CA ALA A 21 6.29 8.65 -0.83
C ALA A 21 7.75 8.95 -0.38
N PRO A 22 8.15 8.76 0.89
CA PRO A 22 9.54 8.98 1.29
C PRO A 22 10.51 7.94 0.72
N LEU A 23 10.07 6.69 0.54
CA LEU A 23 10.90 5.59 0.04
C LEU A 23 11.15 5.70 -1.46
N PHE A 24 10.15 6.11 -2.24
CA PHE A 24 10.31 6.33 -3.68
C PHE A 24 11.26 7.50 -3.95
N ARG A 25 11.10 8.61 -3.21
CA ARG A 25 12.04 9.76 -3.30
C ARG A 25 13.47 9.38 -2.94
N LEU A 26 13.65 8.39 -2.07
CA LEU A 26 14.96 7.87 -1.70
C LEU A 26 15.52 6.97 -2.80
N ASN A 27 14.68 6.14 -3.42
CA ASN A 27 15.06 5.24 -4.51
C ASN A 27 15.45 5.99 -5.80
N ASP A 28 14.77 7.10 -6.10
CA ASP A 28 15.07 7.96 -7.25
C ASP A 28 16.39 8.75 -7.12
N GLN A 29 17.10 8.67 -5.99
CA GLN A 29 18.32 9.46 -5.80
C GLN A 29 19.53 8.81 -6.50
N PRO A 30 20.27 9.58 -7.34
CA PRO A 30 21.35 9.04 -8.16
C PRO A 30 22.58 8.60 -7.36
N SER A 31 22.71 9.07 -6.13
CA SER A 31 23.73 8.60 -5.17
C SER A 31 23.02 7.76 -4.13
N ARG A 32 23.22 6.43 -4.17
CA ARG A 32 22.69 5.52 -3.13
C ARG A 32 23.06 6.08 -1.77
N ARG A 33 22.05 6.42 -0.97
CA ARG A 33 22.24 7.04 0.33
C ARG A 33 22.94 6.06 1.28
N PRO A 34 23.70 6.58 2.25
CA PRO A 34 24.27 5.73 3.29
C PRO A 34 23.16 4.98 4.05
N SER A 35 23.40 3.69 4.29
CA SER A 35 22.63 2.75 5.14
C SER A 35 21.79 3.40 6.26
N PRO A 36 22.36 4.20 7.19
CA PRO A 36 21.58 4.78 8.30
C PRO A 36 20.41 5.67 7.87
N VAL A 37 20.53 6.36 6.73
CA VAL A 37 19.47 7.22 6.21
C VAL A 37 18.33 6.40 5.59
N VAL A 38 18.67 5.25 5.00
CA VAL A 38 17.70 4.28 4.49
C VAL A 38 16.92 3.67 5.66
N GLY A 39 17.61 3.18 6.69
CA GLY A 39 16.98 2.63 7.88
C GLY A 39 16.04 3.61 8.61
N GLU A 40 16.41 4.89 8.72
CA GLU A 40 15.52 5.90 9.32
C GLU A 40 14.27 6.16 8.46
N ALA A 41 14.44 6.27 7.14
CA ALA A 41 13.32 6.48 6.22
C ALA A 41 12.33 5.31 6.26
N VAL A 42 12.83 4.07 6.33
CA VAL A 42 12.04 2.85 6.47
C VAL A 42 11.27 2.84 7.79
N ASN A 43 11.95 3.09 8.91
CA ASN A 43 11.30 3.14 10.22
C ASN A 43 10.21 4.21 10.28
N ARG A 44 10.46 5.38 9.68
CA ARG A 44 9.46 6.45 9.58
C ARG A 44 8.27 6.04 8.71
N ALA A 45 8.51 5.41 7.57
CA ALA A 45 7.46 4.92 6.68
C ALA A 45 6.60 3.85 7.35
N LEU A 46 7.21 2.89 8.05
CA LEU A 46 6.50 1.85 8.82
C LEU A 46 5.67 2.47 9.94
N GLY A 47 6.25 3.39 10.72
CA GLY A 47 5.55 4.09 11.79
C GLY A 47 4.33 4.87 11.29
N ALA A 48 4.47 5.56 10.16
CA ALA A 48 3.38 6.30 9.54
C ALA A 48 2.28 5.35 9.02
N PHE A 49 2.65 4.26 8.33
CA PHE A 49 1.71 3.24 7.88
C PHE A 49 0.87 2.69 9.03
N VAL A 50 1.52 2.25 10.10
CA VAL A 50 0.85 1.67 11.28
C VAL A 50 -0.05 2.70 11.94
N ALA A 51 0.40 3.94 12.11
CA ALA A 51 -0.39 5.00 12.72
C ALA A 51 -1.68 5.29 11.91
N THR A 52 -1.58 5.31 10.58
CA THR A 52 -2.73 5.55 9.69
C THR A 52 -3.68 4.36 9.62
N ALA A 53 -3.17 3.12 9.57
CA ALA A 53 -4.00 1.91 9.44
C ALA A 53 -4.62 1.42 10.78
N ARG A 54 -4.04 1.81 11.92
CA ARG A 54 -4.48 1.36 13.26
C ARG A 54 -5.99 1.52 13.52
N PRO A 55 -6.65 2.64 13.18
CA PRO A 55 -8.08 2.82 13.46
C PRO A 55 -8.99 1.80 12.76
N VAL A 56 -8.56 1.27 11.61
CA VAL A 56 -9.34 0.34 10.77
C VAL A 56 -8.79 -1.08 10.79
N GLN A 57 -7.81 -1.38 11.65
CA GLN A 57 -7.10 -2.66 11.65
C GLN A 57 -8.04 -3.87 11.80
N ALA A 58 -9.04 -3.78 12.68
CA ALA A 58 -10.02 -4.86 12.88
C ALA A 58 -10.91 -5.06 11.64
N GLN A 59 -11.31 -3.99 10.97
CA GLN A 59 -12.13 -4.05 9.76
C GLN A 59 -11.33 -4.62 8.58
N LEU A 60 -10.07 -4.22 8.42
CA LEU A 60 -9.16 -4.80 7.44
C LEU A 60 -8.95 -6.31 7.68
N ALA A 61 -8.79 -6.74 8.93
CA ALA A 61 -8.67 -8.15 9.26
C ALA A 61 -9.95 -8.94 8.90
N ALA A 62 -11.13 -8.35 9.11
CA ALA A 62 -12.40 -8.96 8.71
C ALA A 62 -12.52 -9.07 7.18
N LEU A 63 -12.15 -8.01 6.43
CA LEU A 63 -12.14 -8.01 4.97
C LEU A 63 -11.19 -9.09 4.40
N ILE A 64 -9.98 -9.20 4.94
CA ILE A 64 -9.00 -10.22 4.54
C ILE A 64 -9.51 -11.63 4.87
N SER A 65 -10.21 -11.79 6.00
CA SER A 65 -10.77 -13.10 6.36
C SER A 65 -11.93 -13.51 5.46
N ALA A 66 -12.72 -12.53 4.99
CA ALA A 66 -13.82 -12.76 4.07
C ALA A 66 -13.33 -13.05 2.64
N ASP A 67 -12.26 -12.38 2.19
CA ASP A 67 -11.63 -12.59 0.89
C ASP A 67 -10.09 -12.61 0.99
N PRO A 68 -9.51 -13.79 1.27
CA PRO A 68 -8.07 -13.92 1.50
C PRO A 68 -7.21 -13.81 0.23
N LEU A 69 -7.83 -13.89 -0.95
CA LEU A 69 -7.17 -13.71 -2.24
C LEU A 69 -7.54 -12.36 -2.88
N GLY A 70 -8.34 -11.56 -2.19
CA GLY A 70 -8.84 -10.29 -2.69
C GLY A 70 -7.79 -9.19 -2.74
N PRO A 71 -8.17 -8.03 -3.30
CA PRO A 71 -7.30 -6.87 -3.45
C PRO A 71 -6.70 -6.37 -2.14
N VAL A 72 -7.51 -6.33 -1.06
CA VAL A 72 -7.06 -5.89 0.28
C VAL A 72 -6.03 -6.85 0.86
N ALA A 73 -6.26 -8.16 0.77
CA ALA A 73 -5.32 -9.18 1.24
C ALA A 73 -4.01 -9.14 0.44
N THR A 74 -4.12 -9.00 -0.88
CA THR A 74 -2.98 -8.85 -1.80
C THR A 74 -2.16 -7.61 -1.47
N ALA A 75 -2.81 -6.46 -1.29
CA ALA A 75 -2.14 -5.21 -0.93
C ALA A 75 -1.41 -5.30 0.41
N VAL A 76 -2.06 -5.86 1.44
CA VAL A 76 -1.42 -6.06 2.77
C VAL A 76 -0.24 -7.03 2.68
N ASN A 77 -0.33 -8.06 1.83
CA ASN A 77 0.79 -8.97 1.60
C ASN A 77 1.98 -8.26 0.95
N HIS A 78 1.76 -7.46 -0.09
CA HIS A 78 2.81 -6.66 -0.72
C HIS A 78 3.44 -5.66 0.26
N VAL A 79 2.65 -4.99 1.10
CA VAL A 79 3.20 -4.12 2.16
C VAL A 79 4.10 -4.89 3.13
N ARG A 80 3.71 -6.12 3.52
CA ARG A 80 4.54 -6.98 4.37
C ARG A 80 5.84 -7.37 3.69
N LEU A 81 5.80 -7.73 2.41
CA LEU A 81 6.99 -8.07 1.63
C LEU A 81 7.93 -6.87 1.50
N ALA A 82 7.39 -5.69 1.22
CA ALA A 82 8.16 -4.45 1.15
C ALA A 82 8.97 -4.20 2.44
N PHE A 83 8.32 -4.29 3.61
CA PHE A 83 9.00 -4.10 4.88
C PHE A 83 9.93 -5.27 5.24
N GLY A 84 9.63 -6.48 4.77
CA GLY A 84 10.50 -7.65 4.91
C GLY A 84 11.83 -7.52 4.15
N HIS A 85 11.82 -6.85 2.99
CA HIS A 85 13.05 -6.61 2.23
C HIS A 85 14.08 -5.81 3.03
N PHE A 86 13.66 -4.79 3.77
CA PHE A 86 14.55 -3.99 4.61
C PHE A 86 15.16 -4.74 5.79
N GLY A 87 14.55 -5.84 6.24
CA GLY A 87 15.10 -6.69 7.29
C GLY A 87 16.18 -7.65 6.80
N THR A 88 16.40 -7.76 5.49
CA THR A 88 17.34 -8.73 4.89
C THR A 88 18.53 -8.07 4.20
N ASP A 89 18.33 -6.94 3.51
CA ASP A 89 19.40 -6.20 2.86
C ASP A 89 18.94 -4.77 2.53
N GLU A 90 19.73 -3.76 2.88
CA GLU A 90 19.43 -2.35 2.60
C GLU A 90 19.57 -2.01 1.10
N ASP A 91 20.26 -2.87 0.32
CA ASP A 91 20.33 -2.79 -1.14
C ASP A 91 19.05 -3.27 -1.85
N ARG A 92 18.02 -3.67 -1.10
CA ARG A 92 16.71 -4.09 -1.65
C ARG A 92 15.64 -3.00 -1.61
N LEU A 93 16.04 -1.72 -1.52
CA LEU A 93 15.10 -0.60 -1.61
C LEU A 93 14.28 -0.62 -2.91
N ASP A 94 14.89 -1.00 -4.03
CA ASP A 94 14.19 -1.17 -5.32
C ASP A 94 13.08 -2.23 -5.23
N ALA A 95 13.37 -3.39 -4.63
CA ALA A 95 12.40 -4.45 -4.44
C ALA A 95 11.27 -4.02 -3.50
N ALA A 96 11.61 -3.37 -2.38
CA ALA A 96 10.61 -2.82 -1.47
C ALA A 96 9.71 -1.77 -2.15
N CYS A 97 10.28 -0.94 -3.03
CA CYS A 97 9.50 0.04 -3.78
C CYS A 97 8.56 -0.64 -4.80
N ALA A 98 9.03 -1.69 -5.48
CA ALA A 98 8.20 -2.47 -6.40
C ALA A 98 7.01 -3.13 -5.67
N GLU A 99 7.24 -3.68 -4.47
CA GLU A 99 6.18 -4.25 -3.63
C GLU A 99 5.17 -3.18 -3.19
N LEU A 100 5.61 -1.98 -2.75
CA LEU A 100 4.69 -0.89 -2.40
C LEU A 100 3.89 -0.37 -3.60
N ASP A 101 4.47 -0.36 -4.79
CA ASP A 101 3.76 -0.01 -6.02
C ASP A 101 2.71 -1.07 -6.39
N ALA A 102 3.03 -2.36 -6.25
CA ALA A 102 2.09 -3.45 -6.43
C ALA A 102 0.93 -3.38 -5.42
N ALA A 103 1.22 -3.05 -4.14
CA ALA A 103 0.18 -2.82 -3.14
C ALA A 103 -0.78 -1.69 -3.54
N ARG A 104 -0.25 -0.57 -4.05
CA ARG A 104 -1.07 0.53 -4.55
C ARG A 104 -1.95 0.10 -5.73
N LYS A 105 -1.37 -0.57 -6.73
CA LYS A 105 -2.11 -1.06 -7.92
C LYS A 105 -3.23 -2.02 -7.55
N ALA A 106 -3.01 -2.91 -6.58
CA ALA A 106 -4.05 -3.80 -6.09
C ALA A 106 -5.24 -3.01 -5.51
N LEU A 107 -4.99 -1.91 -4.80
CA LEU A 107 -6.05 -1.07 -4.23
C LEU A 107 -6.74 -0.17 -5.26
N ASP A 108 -6.02 0.32 -6.27
CA ASP A 108 -6.58 1.19 -7.33
C ASP A 108 -7.37 0.39 -8.38
N GLY A 109 -7.02 -0.88 -8.60
CA GLY A 109 -7.75 -1.78 -9.50
C GLY A 109 -9.22 -1.99 -9.13
N GLN A 110 -9.62 -1.71 -7.88
CA GLN A 110 -11.02 -1.76 -7.45
C GLN A 110 -11.88 -0.62 -7.99
N GLU A 111 -11.31 0.49 -8.44
CA GLU A 111 -12.07 1.61 -9.00
C GLU A 111 -12.43 1.41 -10.48
N ALA A 112 -11.73 0.50 -11.18
CA ALA A 112 -11.90 0.27 -12.61
C ALA A 112 -13.04 -0.71 -12.95
N GLU A 113 -13.42 -1.60 -12.03
CA GLU A 113 -14.48 -2.59 -12.25
C GLU A 113 -15.90 -2.08 -11.90
N ASP A 114 -16.02 -0.87 -11.33
CA ASP A 114 -17.29 -0.19 -11.04
C ASP A 114 -17.70 0.83 -12.13
N LEU A 115 -17.14 0.73 -13.34
CA LEU A 115 -17.71 1.42 -14.50
C LEU A 115 -18.66 0.47 -15.23
N PRO A 116 -19.99 0.66 -15.14
CA PRO A 116 -20.92 -0.13 -15.92
C PRO A 116 -20.61 0.06 -17.41
N ASN A 117 -20.33 -1.04 -18.10
CA ASN A 117 -20.21 -1.14 -19.54
C ASN A 117 -21.28 -0.28 -20.24
N LEU A 118 -20.91 0.93 -20.67
CA LEU A 118 -21.69 1.70 -21.62
C LEU A 118 -21.55 0.99 -22.97
N HIS A 119 -22.51 0.11 -23.25
CA HIS A 119 -22.76 -0.41 -24.57
C HIS A 119 -22.82 0.76 -25.57
N PRO A 120 -22.05 0.76 -26.67
CA PRO A 120 -22.22 1.78 -27.68
C PRO A 120 -23.62 1.64 -28.30
N PRO A 121 -24.32 2.75 -28.59
CA PRO A 121 -25.59 2.65 -29.29
C PRO A 121 -25.34 2.09 -30.69
N ILE A 122 -25.97 0.94 -30.96
CA ILE A 122 -26.14 0.44 -32.32
C ILE A 122 -26.92 1.51 -33.09
N ARG A 123 -26.29 2.12 -34.09
CA ARG A 123 -27.01 2.82 -35.16
C ARG A 123 -26.81 2.02 -36.45
N GLY A 124 -27.95 1.71 -37.07
CA GLY A 124 -28.11 0.85 -38.24
C GLY A 124 -27.84 1.54 -39.56
#